data_AF-A0A521YI40-F1
#
_entry.id   AF-A0A521YI40-F1
#
_cell.length_a   1.000
_cell.length_b   1.000
_cell.length_c   1.000
_cell.angle_alpha   90.00
_cell.angle_beta   90.00
_cell.angle_gamma   90.00
#
_symmetry.space_group_name_H-M   'P 1'
#
loop_
_entity.id
_entity.type
_entity.pdbx_description
1 polymer ?
#
loop_
_entity_poly.entity_id
_entity_poly.type
_entity_poly.pdbx_seq_one_letter_code
_entity_poly.pdbx_strand_id
1 'polypeptide(L)'
;MILKPQDVVILLKLVALGREPWTYQRLAVELSISQSEAHAGVRRAVAARLMSDATTAGGRPVLPALAEFLIHGVRYAYPPERGALTAGMPTGYAAPPLNKVIVQPNEPPPVWPYAEGTVRGYSLAPLYPSVPAAAARDANLYELLALVDAIRDGRARERDLAARELSARLGGEDEDAARRTSAARAETQPALHSPAARYEPRPDKLRISHAKLEALCRKYGIAKLSVFGSASRNQLKPESDVDLMVEFLPESRASLFDIASLKEELSAALGGRRVDIATPEILRNPFRRKSIVPDLKPIYVA
;
A
#
# COMPACT_ATOMS: atom_id res chain seq x y z
N MET A 1 23.01 -2.92 -10.77
CA MET A 1 22.34 -4.14 -10.26
C MET A 1 21.11 -4.35 -11.13
N ILE A 2 20.88 -5.56 -11.67
CA ILE A 2 19.82 -5.83 -12.66
C ILE A 2 18.62 -6.47 -11.97
N LEU A 3 17.41 -5.96 -12.20
CA LEU A 3 16.15 -6.53 -11.69
C LEU A 3 15.94 -7.94 -12.25
N LYS A 4 15.58 -8.89 -11.39
CA LYS A 4 15.35 -10.30 -11.74
C LYS A 4 13.87 -10.68 -11.65
N PRO A 5 13.43 -11.75 -12.34
CA PRO A 5 12.04 -12.22 -12.28
C PRO A 5 11.50 -12.43 -10.86
N GLN A 6 12.29 -13.01 -9.94
CA GLN A 6 11.85 -13.20 -8.55
C GLN A 6 11.55 -11.89 -7.80
N ASP A 7 12.17 -10.78 -8.22
CA ASP A 7 11.98 -9.48 -7.56
C ASP A 7 10.56 -8.97 -7.82
N VAL A 8 9.98 -9.29 -8.98
CA VAL A 8 8.58 -9.01 -9.31
C VAL A 8 7.65 -9.81 -8.39
N VAL A 9 7.94 -11.08 -8.17
CA VAL A 9 7.15 -11.94 -7.26
C VAL A 9 7.18 -11.38 -5.83
N ILE A 10 8.34 -10.91 -5.36
CA ILE A 10 8.48 -10.23 -4.07
C ILE A 10 7.63 -8.96 -4.01
N LEU A 11 7.69 -8.11 -5.04
CA LEU A 11 6.92 -6.87 -5.08
C LEU A 11 5.41 -7.12 -5.09
N LEU A 12 4.93 -8.09 -5.89
CA LEU A 12 3.51 -8.47 -5.91
C LEU A 12 3.06 -9.06 -4.57
N LYS A 13 3.93 -9.79 -3.87
CA LYS A 13 3.62 -10.26 -2.53
C LYS A 13 3.47 -9.12 -1.53
N LEU A 14 4.34 -8.12 -1.61
CA LEU A 14 4.23 -6.92 -0.78
C LEU A 14 2.95 -6.13 -1.09
N VAL A 15 2.51 -6.11 -2.35
CA VAL A 15 1.19 -5.57 -2.73
C VAL A 15 0.07 -6.39 -2.10
N ALA A 16 0.12 -7.72 -2.20
CA ALA A 16 -0.89 -8.61 -1.63
C ALA A 16 -1.01 -8.52 -0.10
N LEU A 17 0.10 -8.25 0.59
CA LEU A 17 0.13 -7.96 2.04
C LEU A 17 -0.41 -6.56 2.40
N GLY A 18 -0.43 -5.64 1.44
CA GLY A 18 -0.91 -4.28 1.62
C GLY A 18 -0.20 -3.52 2.76
N ARG A 19 -0.96 -3.15 3.79
CA ARG A 19 -0.44 -2.41 4.95
C ARG A 19 0.06 -3.30 6.08
N GLU A 20 -0.08 -4.63 5.96
CA GLU A 20 0.44 -5.54 6.98
C GLU A 20 1.95 -5.39 7.15
N PRO A 21 2.46 -5.54 8.39
CA PRO A 21 3.89 -5.61 8.62
C PRO A 21 4.46 -6.88 7.95
N TRP A 22 5.64 -6.74 7.36
CA TRP A 22 6.33 -7.84 6.71
C TRP A 22 7.79 -7.88 7.18
N THR A 23 8.38 -9.08 7.14
CA THR A 23 9.80 -9.28 7.40
C THR A 23 10.40 -10.10 6.27
N TYR A 24 11.73 -10.07 6.11
CA TYR A 24 12.40 -10.92 5.14
C TYR A 24 12.14 -12.41 5.39
N GLN A 25 12.01 -12.82 6.65
CA GLN A 25 11.66 -14.19 7.01
C GLN A 25 10.22 -14.54 6.57
N ARG A 26 9.25 -13.65 6.80
CA ARG A 26 7.87 -13.84 6.35
C ARG A 26 7.79 -13.99 4.83
N LEU A 27 8.43 -13.08 4.09
CA LEU A 27 8.49 -13.15 2.64
C LEU A 27 9.12 -14.45 2.15
N ALA A 28 10.23 -14.87 2.77
CA ALA A 28 10.92 -16.11 2.43
C ALA A 28 10.01 -17.34 2.58
N VAL A 29 9.32 -17.46 3.72
CA VAL A 29 8.40 -18.56 3.99
C VAL A 29 7.21 -18.54 3.03
N GLU A 30 6.55 -17.40 2.90
CA GLU A 30 5.31 -17.31 2.11
C GLU A 30 5.57 -17.50 0.61
N LEU A 31 6.72 -17.04 0.10
CA LEU A 31 7.14 -17.21 -1.30
C LEU A 31 7.95 -18.48 -1.58
N SER A 32 8.25 -19.28 -0.55
CA SER A 32 9.16 -20.43 -0.66
C SER A 32 10.50 -20.09 -1.33
N ILE A 33 11.13 -18.99 -0.89
CA ILE A 33 12.48 -18.58 -1.29
C ILE A 33 13.37 -18.44 -0.05
N SER A 34 14.68 -18.35 -0.21
CA SER A 34 15.56 -18.07 0.93
C SER A 34 15.44 -16.61 1.40
N GLN A 35 15.74 -16.37 2.67
CA GLN A 35 15.77 -15.02 3.23
C GLN A 35 16.79 -14.11 2.52
N SER A 36 17.93 -14.68 2.10
CA SER A 36 18.96 -13.98 1.31
C SER A 36 18.45 -13.57 -0.07
N GLU A 37 17.64 -14.40 -0.72
CA GLU A 37 17.00 -14.05 -2.00
C GLU A 37 15.98 -12.92 -1.82
N ALA A 38 15.15 -12.99 -0.77
CA ALA A 38 14.19 -11.94 -0.44
C ALA A 38 14.89 -10.59 -0.21
N HIS A 39 15.95 -10.58 0.60
CA HIS A 39 16.76 -9.39 0.87
C HIS A 39 17.41 -8.85 -0.40
N ALA A 40 18.04 -9.71 -1.20
CA ALA A 40 18.68 -9.29 -2.44
C ALA A 40 17.66 -8.74 -3.46
N GLY A 41 16.45 -9.29 -3.50
CA GLY A 41 15.37 -8.83 -4.38
C GLY A 41 14.80 -7.48 -3.99
N VAL A 42 14.53 -7.25 -2.69
CA VAL A 42 14.14 -5.94 -2.17
C VAL A 42 15.20 -4.88 -2.47
N ARG A 43 16.48 -5.20 -2.26
CA ARG A 43 17.59 -4.27 -2.57
C ARG A 43 17.65 -3.92 -4.07
N ARG A 44 17.39 -4.88 -4.96
CA ARG A 44 17.28 -4.64 -6.41
C ARG A 44 16.07 -3.78 -6.75
N ALA A 45 14.92 -4.04 -6.14
CA ALA A 45 13.69 -3.27 -6.37
C ALA A 45 13.84 -1.81 -5.94
N VAL A 46 14.51 -1.54 -4.81
CA VAL A 46 14.85 -0.18 -4.37
C VAL A 46 15.81 0.49 -5.34
N ALA A 47 16.85 -0.21 -5.78
CA ALA A 47 17.77 0.33 -6.79
C ALA A 47 17.06 0.64 -8.12
N ALA A 48 16.03 -0.13 -8.48
CA ALA A 48 15.17 0.08 -9.63
C ALA A 48 14.06 1.13 -9.41
N ARG A 49 13.97 1.74 -8.22
CA ARG A 49 12.93 2.71 -7.82
C ARG A 49 11.51 2.16 -7.85
N LEU A 50 11.36 0.84 -7.81
CA LEU A 50 10.06 0.17 -7.67
C LEU A 50 9.62 0.05 -6.21
N MET A 51 10.47 0.47 -5.27
CA MET A 51 10.24 0.39 -3.83
C MET A 51 10.89 1.60 -3.11
N SER A 52 10.24 2.09 -2.06
CA SER A 52 10.58 3.37 -1.40
C SER A 52 11.82 3.33 -0.50
N ASP A 53 12.02 2.25 0.27
CA ASP A 53 13.17 2.06 1.15
C ASP A 53 13.38 0.56 1.44
N ALA A 54 14.65 0.14 1.59
CA ALA A 54 15.07 -1.23 1.92
C ALA A 54 15.58 -1.37 3.36
N THR A 55 15.78 -0.26 4.07
CA THR A 55 16.46 -0.23 5.38
C THR A 55 15.55 -0.65 6.54
N THR A 56 14.24 -0.69 6.35
CA THR A 56 13.27 -1.14 7.36
C THR A 56 12.12 -1.96 6.76
N ALA A 57 11.45 -2.75 7.61
CA ALA A 57 10.15 -3.39 7.32
C ALA A 57 9.01 -2.39 6.97
N GLY A 58 9.31 -1.08 6.97
CA GLY A 58 8.43 -0.01 6.50
C GLY A 58 8.49 0.23 4.99
N GLY A 59 9.47 -0.35 4.27
CA GLY A 59 9.57 -0.25 2.82
C GLY A 59 8.30 -0.75 2.13
N ARG A 60 7.85 -0.03 1.09
CA ARG A 60 6.67 -0.40 0.31
C ARG A 60 6.92 -0.27 -1.20
N PRO A 61 6.27 -1.10 -2.02
CA PRO A 61 6.27 -0.90 -3.46
C PRO A 61 5.75 0.49 -3.82
N VAL A 62 6.43 1.15 -4.76
CA VAL A 62 5.96 2.41 -5.33
C VAL A 62 4.94 2.03 -6.41
N LEU A 63 3.66 1.96 -6.03
CA LEU A 63 2.62 1.37 -6.88
C LEU A 63 2.52 1.97 -8.29
N PRO A 64 2.62 3.31 -8.50
CA PRO A 64 2.62 3.87 -9.85
C PRO A 64 3.78 3.37 -10.72
N ALA A 65 5.00 3.32 -10.16
CA ALA A 65 6.18 2.84 -10.88
C ALA A 65 6.12 1.33 -11.13
N LEU A 66 5.60 0.56 -10.16
CA LEU A 66 5.37 -0.87 -10.33
C LEU A 66 4.32 -1.15 -11.41
N ALA A 67 3.21 -0.41 -11.41
CA ALA A 67 2.16 -0.54 -12.43
C ALA A 67 2.71 -0.23 -13.83
N GLU A 68 3.46 0.86 -13.98
CA GLU A 68 4.13 1.21 -15.24
C GLU A 68 5.02 0.06 -15.73
N PHE A 69 5.87 -0.48 -14.86
CA PHE A 69 6.75 -1.60 -15.21
C PHE A 69 5.98 -2.89 -15.55
N LEU A 70 4.95 -3.24 -14.77
CA LEU A 70 4.16 -4.45 -15.01
C LEU A 70 3.34 -4.36 -16.30
N ILE A 71 2.80 -3.18 -16.63
CA ILE A 71 1.94 -3.02 -17.81
C ILE A 71 2.78 -2.93 -19.09
N HIS A 72 3.92 -2.24 -19.04
CA HIS A 72 4.68 -1.91 -20.24
C HIS A 72 6.01 -2.66 -20.37
N GLY A 73 6.63 -3.07 -19.26
CA GLY A 73 7.98 -3.62 -19.23
C GLY A 73 8.07 -5.13 -19.07
N VAL A 74 7.26 -5.73 -18.20
CA VAL A 74 7.43 -7.13 -17.72
C VAL A 74 7.46 -8.15 -18.85
N ARG A 75 6.67 -7.94 -19.91
CA ARG A 75 6.59 -8.81 -21.09
C ARG A 75 7.92 -8.91 -21.83
N TYR A 76 8.64 -7.80 -21.91
CA TYR A 76 9.91 -7.71 -22.64
C TYR A 76 11.09 -8.07 -21.74
N ALA A 77 11.02 -7.71 -20.46
CA ALA A 77 12.05 -8.05 -19.49
C ALA A 77 12.09 -9.55 -19.20
N TYR A 78 10.93 -10.19 -19.07
CA TYR A 78 10.78 -11.58 -18.62
C TYR A 78 9.78 -12.36 -19.49
N PRO A 79 10.05 -12.55 -20.80
CA PRO A 79 9.17 -13.33 -21.66
C PRO A 79 9.03 -14.77 -21.13
N PRO A 80 7.82 -15.33 -21.05
CA PRO A 80 7.61 -16.71 -20.60
C PRO A 80 7.91 -17.69 -21.72
N GLU A 81 8.46 -18.84 -21.35
CA GLU A 81 8.57 -19.99 -22.25
C GLU A 81 7.26 -20.79 -22.22
N ARG A 82 6.79 -21.21 -23.40
CA ARG A 82 5.68 -22.14 -23.54
C ARG A 82 6.23 -23.56 -23.71
N GLY A 83 5.69 -24.51 -22.96
CA GLY A 83 6.08 -25.91 -23.00
C GLY A 83 4.95 -26.85 -23.42
N ALA A 84 5.20 -28.15 -23.26
CA ALA A 84 4.25 -29.20 -23.59
C ALA A 84 2.99 -29.19 -22.70
N LEU A 85 1.99 -29.98 -23.08
CA LEU A 85 0.80 -30.19 -22.26
C LEU A 85 1.17 -30.91 -20.96
N THR A 86 0.77 -30.34 -19.83
CA THR A 86 1.00 -30.88 -18.48
C THR A 86 -0.21 -30.62 -17.58
N ALA A 87 -0.25 -31.29 -16.43
CA ALA A 87 -1.11 -30.89 -15.33
C ALA A 87 -0.45 -29.71 -14.58
N GLY A 88 -1.26 -28.77 -14.11
CA GLY A 88 -0.76 -27.58 -13.44
C GLY A 88 -1.84 -26.69 -12.85
N MET A 89 -1.40 -25.57 -12.29
CA MET A 89 -2.24 -24.50 -11.79
C MET A 89 -2.55 -23.53 -12.93
N PRO A 90 -3.82 -23.20 -13.23
CA PRO A 90 -4.16 -22.21 -14.27
C PRO A 90 -3.45 -20.88 -14.05
N THR A 91 -3.14 -20.18 -15.15
CA THR A 91 -2.60 -18.81 -15.10
C THR A 91 -3.17 -17.99 -16.26
N GLY A 92 -2.73 -16.74 -16.42
CA GLY A 92 -3.13 -15.87 -17.53
C GLY A 92 -4.65 -15.68 -17.62
N TYR A 93 -5.20 -15.83 -18.84
CA TYR A 93 -6.64 -15.67 -19.08
C TYR A 93 -7.51 -16.77 -18.44
N ALA A 94 -6.91 -17.92 -18.10
CA ALA A 94 -7.62 -19.09 -17.57
C ALA A 94 -7.71 -19.10 -16.05
N ALA A 95 -7.01 -18.18 -15.38
CA ALA A 95 -7.06 -17.99 -13.94
C ALA A 95 -7.92 -16.79 -13.53
N PRO A 96 -8.38 -16.74 -12.27
CA PRO A 96 -8.99 -15.54 -11.70
C PRO A 96 -8.03 -14.33 -11.76
N PRO A 97 -8.55 -13.11 -11.93
CA PRO A 97 -9.97 -12.78 -12.11
C PRO A 97 -10.47 -12.90 -13.55
N LEU A 98 -9.57 -13.08 -14.53
CA LEU A 98 -9.90 -12.97 -15.96
C LEU A 98 -10.82 -14.09 -16.45
N ASN A 99 -10.73 -15.28 -15.88
CA ASN A 99 -11.58 -16.40 -16.26
C ASN A 99 -13.09 -16.17 -16.07
N LYS A 100 -13.47 -15.16 -15.27
CA LYS A 100 -14.88 -14.75 -15.07
C LYS A 100 -15.39 -13.79 -16.14
N VAL A 101 -14.48 -13.05 -16.79
CA VAL A 101 -14.81 -11.98 -17.74
C VAL A 101 -14.43 -12.34 -19.19
N ILE A 102 -13.60 -13.36 -19.37
CA ILE A 102 -13.16 -13.88 -20.67
C ILE A 102 -13.84 -15.21 -20.93
N VAL A 103 -14.52 -15.31 -22.08
CA VAL A 103 -15.01 -16.58 -22.61
C VAL A 103 -13.80 -17.45 -22.93
N GLN A 104 -13.74 -18.62 -22.28
CA GLN A 104 -12.62 -19.52 -22.45
C GLN A 104 -12.63 -20.12 -23.87
N PRO A 105 -11.51 -20.03 -24.62
CA PRO A 105 -11.43 -20.67 -25.92
C PRO A 105 -11.52 -22.19 -25.76
N ASN A 106 -11.92 -22.88 -26.83
CA ASN A 106 -11.88 -24.35 -26.89
C ASN A 106 -10.44 -24.85 -27.17
N GLU A 107 -9.48 -24.32 -26.43
CA GLU A 107 -8.05 -24.63 -26.50
C GLU A 107 -7.57 -24.96 -25.08
N PRO A 108 -6.54 -25.81 -24.90
CA PRO A 108 -5.97 -26.06 -23.59
C PRO A 108 -5.54 -24.74 -22.92
N PRO A 109 -5.89 -24.48 -21.65
CA PRO A 109 -5.51 -23.25 -20.97
C PRO A 109 -4.00 -23.20 -20.65
N PRO A 110 -3.42 -22.00 -20.44
CA PRO A 110 -2.09 -21.89 -19.83
C PRO A 110 -2.13 -22.37 -18.39
N VAL A 111 -1.14 -23.19 -18.01
CA VAL A 111 -0.95 -23.64 -16.63
C VAL A 111 0.51 -23.50 -16.22
N TRP A 112 0.77 -23.10 -14.98
CA TRP A 112 2.06 -23.34 -14.37
C TRP A 112 2.19 -24.82 -14.02
N PRO A 113 3.25 -25.51 -14.46
CA PRO A 113 3.52 -26.87 -14.03
C PRO A 113 3.57 -26.95 -12.51
N TYR A 114 2.69 -27.77 -11.93
CA TYR A 114 2.56 -27.90 -10.49
C TYR A 114 2.01 -29.29 -10.17
N ALA A 115 2.67 -30.02 -9.27
CA ALA A 115 2.36 -31.44 -9.02
C ALA A 115 0.96 -31.64 -8.46
N GLU A 116 0.49 -30.70 -7.64
CA GLU A 116 -0.85 -30.67 -7.04
C GLU A 116 -1.90 -30.00 -7.96
N GLY A 117 -1.50 -29.57 -9.17
CA GLY A 117 -2.38 -28.92 -10.14
C GLY A 117 -3.33 -29.91 -10.82
N THR A 118 -4.61 -29.58 -10.86
CA THR A 118 -5.66 -30.46 -11.40
C THR A 118 -6.06 -30.13 -12.84
N VAL A 119 -5.61 -29.00 -13.39
CA VAL A 119 -5.99 -28.55 -14.72
C VAL A 119 -4.94 -28.98 -15.73
N ARG A 120 -5.39 -29.61 -16.82
CA ARG A 120 -4.53 -29.98 -17.95
C ARG A 120 -4.49 -28.84 -18.96
N GLY A 121 -3.30 -28.36 -19.27
CA GLY A 121 -3.08 -27.19 -20.12
C GLY A 121 -1.69 -27.18 -20.72
N TYR A 122 -1.36 -26.18 -21.55
CA TYR A 122 0.03 -26.00 -21.99
C TYR A 122 0.84 -25.35 -20.87
N SER A 123 2.07 -25.84 -20.68
CA SER A 123 2.99 -25.27 -19.70
C SER A 123 3.32 -23.82 -20.05
N LEU A 124 3.14 -22.91 -19.10
CA LEU A 124 3.67 -21.55 -19.15
C LEU A 124 4.70 -21.40 -18.03
N ALA A 125 5.93 -20.99 -18.37
CA ALA A 125 6.97 -20.81 -17.37
C ALA A 125 6.61 -19.67 -16.38
N PRO A 126 6.51 -19.95 -15.07
CA PRO A 126 6.25 -18.91 -14.09
C PRO A 126 7.40 -17.90 -14.02
N LEU A 127 7.14 -16.70 -13.49
CA LEU A 127 8.21 -15.72 -13.22
C LEU A 127 9.32 -16.29 -12.32
N TYR A 128 8.97 -17.18 -11.39
CA TYR A 128 9.96 -17.87 -10.55
C TYR A 128 9.48 -19.29 -10.21
N PRO A 129 10.36 -20.29 -10.04
CA PRO A 129 9.95 -21.66 -9.80
C PRO A 129 9.00 -21.86 -8.61
N SER A 130 9.07 -21.00 -7.59
CA SER A 130 8.23 -21.09 -6.40
C SER A 130 6.82 -20.50 -6.55
N VAL A 131 6.52 -19.84 -7.68
CA VAL A 131 5.24 -19.16 -7.92
C VAL A 131 4.02 -20.07 -7.70
N PRO A 132 3.94 -21.31 -8.24
CA PRO A 132 2.74 -22.11 -8.09
C PRO A 132 2.45 -22.48 -6.62
N ALA A 133 3.51 -22.82 -5.87
CA ALA A 133 3.40 -23.12 -4.45
C ALA A 133 3.04 -21.87 -3.62
N ALA A 134 3.57 -20.70 -3.97
CA ALA A 134 3.23 -19.44 -3.31
C ALA A 134 1.78 -19.00 -3.61
N ALA A 135 1.36 -19.11 -4.87
CA ALA A 135 -0.01 -18.80 -5.31
C ALA A 135 -1.05 -19.73 -4.67
N ALA A 136 -0.74 -21.02 -4.50
CA ALA A 136 -1.63 -21.97 -3.82
C ALA A 136 -2.00 -21.56 -2.39
N ARG A 137 -1.15 -20.77 -1.73
CA ARG A 137 -1.33 -20.34 -0.33
C ARG A 137 -1.90 -18.92 -0.17
N ASP A 138 -1.91 -18.15 -1.25
CA ASP A 138 -2.31 -16.73 -1.22
C ASP A 138 -3.11 -16.40 -2.49
N ALA A 139 -4.43 -16.32 -2.33
CA ALA A 139 -5.35 -16.04 -3.43
C ALA A 139 -5.13 -14.63 -4.05
N ASN A 140 -4.75 -13.63 -3.24
CA ASN A 140 -4.50 -12.29 -3.74
C ASN A 140 -3.23 -12.25 -4.59
N LEU A 141 -2.17 -12.91 -4.11
CA LEU A 141 -0.94 -13.07 -4.88
C LEU A 141 -1.18 -13.87 -6.16
N TYR A 142 -1.97 -14.95 -6.09
CA TYR A 142 -2.30 -15.77 -7.25
C TYR A 142 -2.96 -14.93 -8.36
N GLU A 143 -3.98 -14.16 -8.03
CA GLU A 143 -4.65 -13.29 -9.00
C GLU A 143 -3.70 -12.26 -9.62
N LEU A 144 -2.83 -11.64 -8.81
CA LEU A 144 -1.84 -10.68 -9.31
C LEU A 144 -0.84 -11.33 -10.28
N LEU A 145 -0.34 -12.53 -9.95
CA LEU A 145 0.59 -13.27 -10.81
C LEU A 145 -0.08 -13.74 -12.10
N ALA A 146 -1.33 -14.19 -12.04
CA ALA A 146 -2.11 -14.56 -13.23
C ALA A 146 -2.33 -13.38 -14.17
N LEU A 147 -2.63 -12.20 -13.64
CA LEU A 147 -2.75 -10.96 -14.43
C LEU A 147 -1.42 -10.59 -15.11
N VAL A 148 -0.30 -10.74 -14.40
CA VAL A 148 1.02 -10.50 -14.99
C VAL A 148 1.32 -11.47 -16.12
N ASP A 149 0.95 -12.74 -15.99
CA ASP A 149 1.10 -13.72 -17.08
C ASP A 149 0.17 -13.42 -18.26
N ALA A 150 -1.03 -12.92 -18.02
CA ALA A 150 -1.91 -12.44 -19.08
C ALA A 150 -1.29 -11.28 -19.86
N ILE A 151 -0.50 -10.41 -19.19
CA ILE A 151 0.27 -9.35 -19.86
C ILE A 151 1.45 -9.91 -20.65
N ARG A 152 2.17 -10.88 -20.07
CA ARG A 152 3.35 -11.51 -20.66
C ARG A 152 3.01 -12.30 -21.93
N ASP A 153 1.97 -13.13 -21.88
CA ASP A 153 1.68 -14.15 -22.91
C ASP A 153 0.32 -14.00 -23.62
N GLY A 154 -0.57 -13.12 -23.13
CA GLY A 154 -1.94 -13.02 -23.62
C GLY A 154 -2.12 -12.33 -24.98
N ARG A 155 -3.29 -12.59 -25.59
CA ARG A 155 -3.79 -11.88 -26.79
C ARG A 155 -4.05 -10.41 -26.46
N ALA A 156 -4.22 -9.55 -27.48
CA ALA A 156 -4.41 -8.10 -27.27
C ALA A 156 -5.53 -7.78 -26.27
N ARG A 157 -6.71 -8.40 -26.42
CA ARG A 157 -7.84 -8.22 -25.50
C ARG A 157 -7.54 -8.69 -24.07
N GLU A 158 -6.86 -9.83 -23.92
CA GLU A 158 -6.47 -10.37 -22.61
C GLU A 158 -5.50 -9.42 -21.91
N ARG A 159 -4.50 -8.92 -22.63
CA ARG A 159 -3.53 -7.94 -22.13
C ARG A 159 -4.20 -6.64 -21.69
N ASP A 160 -5.13 -6.13 -22.50
CA ASP A 160 -5.85 -4.89 -22.17
C ASP A 160 -6.76 -5.03 -20.95
N LEU A 161 -7.39 -6.20 -20.76
CA LEU A 161 -8.19 -6.48 -19.56
C LEU A 161 -7.30 -6.65 -18.33
N ALA A 162 -6.19 -7.38 -18.47
CA ALA A 162 -5.22 -7.58 -17.41
C ALA A 162 -4.58 -6.26 -16.94
N ALA A 163 -4.20 -5.40 -17.90
CA ALA A 163 -3.64 -4.09 -17.61
C ALA A 163 -4.63 -3.20 -16.86
N ARG A 164 -5.90 -3.17 -17.30
CA ARG A 164 -6.96 -2.43 -16.60
C ARG A 164 -7.16 -2.90 -15.17
N GLU A 165 -7.24 -4.21 -14.95
CA GLU A 165 -7.41 -4.80 -13.63
C GLU A 165 -6.20 -4.53 -12.72
N LEU A 166 -4.96 -4.66 -13.22
CA LEU A 166 -3.76 -4.30 -12.46
C LEU A 166 -3.73 -2.80 -12.13
N SER A 167 -4.07 -1.93 -13.08
CA SER A 167 -4.16 -0.49 -12.82
C SER A 167 -5.20 -0.17 -11.75
N ALA A 168 -6.35 -0.83 -11.76
CA ALA A 168 -7.37 -0.63 -10.72
C ALA A 168 -6.85 -1.05 -9.33
N ARG A 169 -6.20 -2.23 -9.23
CA ARG A 169 -5.65 -2.73 -7.96
C ARG A 169 -4.46 -1.94 -7.43
N LEU A 170 -3.59 -1.47 -8.32
CA LEU A 170 -2.37 -0.74 -7.95
C LEU A 170 -2.59 0.78 -7.87
N GLY A 171 -3.61 1.30 -8.55
CA GLY A 171 -3.99 2.72 -8.52
C GLY A 171 -5.05 3.05 -7.46
N GLY A 172 -5.74 2.04 -6.94
CA GLY A 172 -6.86 2.19 -6.00
C GLY A 172 -6.46 2.13 -4.54
N GLU A 173 -6.00 3.24 -3.96
CA GLU A 173 -6.28 3.48 -2.53
C GLU A 173 -7.78 3.79 -2.29
N ASP A 174 -8.57 4.02 -3.36
CA ASP A 174 -9.99 4.41 -3.30
C ASP A 174 -11.00 3.24 -3.45
N GLU A 175 -10.66 2.13 -4.12
CA GLU A 175 -11.63 1.05 -4.37
C GLU A 175 -11.83 0.12 -3.17
N ASP A 176 -10.81 -0.12 -2.35
CA ASP A 176 -10.94 -0.89 -1.11
C ASP A 176 -11.78 -0.16 -0.04
N ALA A 177 -11.89 1.18 -0.14
CA ALA A 177 -12.85 1.97 0.62
C ALA A 177 -14.28 1.83 0.03
N ALA A 178 -14.41 1.82 -1.29
CA ALA A 178 -15.70 1.66 -1.98
C ALA A 178 -16.32 0.27 -1.81
N ARG A 179 -15.53 -0.82 -1.88
CA ARG A 179 -16.01 -2.21 -1.67
C ARG A 179 -16.47 -2.46 -0.22
N ARG A 180 -15.79 -1.86 0.76
CA ARG A 180 -16.24 -1.87 2.17
C ARG A 180 -17.54 -1.11 2.36
N THR A 181 -17.77 -0.06 1.57
CA THR A 181 -19.00 0.74 1.61
C THR A 181 -20.17 0.06 0.88
N SER A 182 -19.91 -0.71 -0.18
CA SER A 182 -20.97 -1.40 -0.93
C SER A 182 -21.43 -2.70 -0.26
N ALA A 183 -20.53 -3.44 0.39
CA ALA A 183 -20.90 -4.65 1.14
C ALA A 183 -21.76 -4.32 2.37
N ALA A 184 -21.46 -3.20 3.06
CA ALA A 184 -22.26 -2.73 4.19
C ALA A 184 -23.64 -2.14 3.79
N ARG A 185 -23.84 -1.75 2.52
CA ARG A 185 -25.09 -1.16 2.02
C ARG A 185 -26.11 -2.17 1.51
N ALA A 186 -25.70 -3.41 1.22
CA ALA A 186 -26.59 -4.42 0.65
C ALA A 186 -27.53 -5.09 1.68
N GLU A 187 -27.28 -4.92 2.99
CA GLU A 187 -28.00 -5.64 4.04
C GLU A 187 -29.02 -4.81 4.84
N THR A 188 -29.29 -3.55 4.49
CA THR A 188 -30.26 -2.74 5.25
C THR A 188 -31.15 -1.88 4.37
N GLN A 189 -32.31 -2.42 4.01
CA GLN A 189 -33.54 -1.63 3.87
C GLN A 189 -34.62 -2.25 4.74
N PRO A 190 -35.34 -1.41 5.52
CA PRO A 190 -36.67 -1.04 5.04
C PRO A 190 -37.07 0.44 5.19
N ALA A 191 -37.92 0.86 4.25
CA ALA A 191 -39.08 1.76 4.28
C ALA A 191 -39.12 3.10 5.07
N LEU A 192 -39.27 4.20 4.28
CA LEU A 192 -40.33 5.24 4.31
C LEU A 192 -40.55 6.17 5.55
N HIS A 193 -40.17 7.45 5.43
CA HIS A 193 -41.00 8.69 5.46
C HIS A 193 -40.23 9.95 5.93
N SER A 194 -40.46 11.08 5.26
CA SER A 194 -40.03 12.47 5.56
C SER A 194 -41.16 13.24 6.30
N PRO A 195 -41.05 14.54 6.66
CA PRO A 195 -39.91 15.37 7.11
C PRO A 195 -40.28 16.31 8.31
N ALA A 196 -39.33 16.75 9.14
CA ALA A 196 -39.45 18.02 9.90
C ALA A 196 -38.09 18.47 10.49
N ALA A 197 -37.73 19.73 10.22
CA ALA A 197 -36.51 20.37 10.72
C ALA A 197 -36.58 20.73 12.22
N ARG A 198 -35.45 20.64 12.93
CA ARG A 198 -34.88 21.68 13.82
C ARG A 198 -33.56 21.25 14.50
N TYR A 199 -32.55 22.12 14.31
CA TYR A 199 -31.37 22.44 15.15
C TYR A 199 -30.18 21.43 15.31
N GLU A 200 -28.97 22.00 15.19
CA GLU A 200 -27.63 21.44 14.94
C GLU A 200 -26.93 20.79 16.18
N PRO A 201 -25.73 20.22 16.00
CA PRO A 201 -24.56 21.05 16.35
C PRO A 201 -23.45 21.07 15.29
N ARG A 202 -22.81 22.23 15.21
CA ARG A 202 -21.59 22.55 14.45
C ARG A 202 -20.43 21.60 14.83
N PRO A 203 -19.52 21.25 13.90
CA PRO A 203 -18.39 20.39 14.25
C PRO A 203 -17.31 21.15 15.04
N ASP A 204 -16.89 20.49 16.13
CA ASP A 204 -16.02 20.93 17.21
C ASP A 204 -14.60 21.39 16.79
N LYS A 205 -14.10 22.42 17.50
CA LYS A 205 -12.68 22.77 17.59
C LYS A 205 -11.90 21.63 18.29
N LEU A 206 -10.64 21.42 17.91
CA LEU A 206 -9.67 20.54 18.64
C LEU A 206 -9.76 20.77 20.15
N ARG A 207 -10.46 19.89 20.87
CA ARG A 207 -10.61 19.95 22.34
C ARG A 207 -9.40 19.31 23.01
N ILE A 208 -8.34 20.08 23.19
CA ILE A 208 -7.24 19.74 24.12
C ILE A 208 -7.27 20.75 25.27
N SER A 209 -7.12 20.28 26.51
CA SER A 209 -6.95 21.19 27.65
C SER A 209 -5.57 21.86 27.55
N HIS A 210 -5.53 23.19 27.58
CA HIS A 210 -4.28 23.97 27.47
C HIS A 210 -3.24 23.53 28.52
N ALA A 211 -3.67 23.22 29.75
CA ALA A 211 -2.80 22.74 30.81
C ALA A 211 -2.11 21.39 30.49
N LYS A 212 -2.80 20.47 29.80
CA LYS A 212 -2.23 19.17 29.42
C LYS A 212 -1.26 19.33 28.25
N LEU A 213 -1.59 20.20 27.30
CA LEU A 213 -0.70 20.52 26.17
C LEU A 213 0.59 21.21 26.66
N GLU A 214 0.46 22.16 27.58
CA GLU A 214 1.59 22.89 28.16
C GLU A 214 2.50 21.97 28.99
N ALA A 215 1.93 21.12 29.84
CA ALA A 215 2.72 20.14 30.60
C ALA A 215 3.52 19.20 29.69
N LEU A 216 2.91 18.78 28.58
CA LEU A 216 3.56 17.93 27.58
C LEU A 216 4.67 18.70 26.84
N CYS A 217 4.42 19.92 26.42
CA CYS A 217 5.42 20.73 25.72
C CYS A 217 6.63 21.04 26.62
N ARG A 218 6.40 21.33 27.91
CA ARG A 218 7.49 21.50 28.89
C ARG A 218 8.28 20.22 29.13
N LYS A 219 7.59 19.08 29.26
CA LYS A 219 8.22 17.75 29.47
C LYS A 219 9.22 17.40 28.36
N TYR A 220 8.89 17.71 27.10
CA TYR A 220 9.72 17.40 25.94
C TYR A 220 10.62 18.57 25.48
N GLY A 221 10.64 19.68 26.23
CA GLY A 221 11.44 20.86 25.87
C GLY A 221 11.04 21.48 24.54
N ILE A 222 9.74 21.51 24.23
CA ILE A 222 9.19 22.11 23.02
C ILE A 222 9.10 23.63 23.23
N ALA A 223 9.82 24.39 22.41
CA ALA A 223 9.75 25.85 22.36
C ALA A 223 8.47 26.32 21.67
N LYS A 224 8.04 25.62 20.61
CA LYS A 224 6.84 25.97 19.86
C LYS A 224 6.23 24.75 19.19
N LEU A 225 4.90 24.67 19.25
CA LEU A 225 4.10 23.64 18.59
C LEU A 225 3.10 24.32 17.66
N SER A 226 3.06 23.92 16.40
CA SER A 226 2.12 24.45 15.42
C SER A 226 1.37 23.34 14.71
N VAL A 227 0.09 23.52 14.42
CA VAL A 227 -0.70 22.65 13.55
C VAL A 227 -0.60 23.14 12.11
N PHE A 228 -0.53 22.24 11.14
CA PHE A 228 -0.59 22.58 9.73
C PHE A 228 -1.46 21.59 8.94
N GLY A 229 -1.52 21.74 7.62
CA GLY A 229 -2.24 20.80 6.76
C GLY A 229 -3.76 20.83 6.98
N SER A 230 -4.41 19.67 6.80
CA SER A 230 -5.88 19.56 6.86
C SER A 230 -6.47 19.99 8.21
N ALA A 231 -5.67 19.89 9.28
CA ALA A 231 -6.01 20.31 10.62
C ALA A 231 -6.08 21.83 10.81
N SER A 232 -5.36 22.60 9.99
CA SER A 232 -5.39 24.07 10.04
C SER A 232 -6.60 24.69 9.30
N ARG A 233 -7.23 23.93 8.39
CA ARG A 233 -8.27 24.41 7.45
C ARG A 233 -9.72 24.19 7.94
N ASN A 234 -9.93 23.86 9.21
CA ASN A 234 -11.26 23.56 9.80
C ASN A 234 -12.06 22.47 9.05
N GLN A 235 -11.39 21.55 8.36
CA GLN A 235 -12.00 20.45 7.61
C GLN A 235 -11.59 19.08 8.17
N LEU A 236 -11.35 19.02 9.49
CA LEU A 236 -10.95 17.79 10.16
C LEU A 236 -12.10 16.79 10.11
N LYS A 237 -11.90 15.69 9.39
CA LYS A 237 -12.74 14.49 9.54
C LYS A 237 -12.34 13.78 10.85
N PRO A 238 -13.22 12.98 11.46
CA PRO A 238 -12.89 12.24 12.68
C PRO A 238 -11.63 11.36 12.55
N GLU A 239 -11.36 10.87 11.35
CA GLU A 239 -10.26 9.96 11.00
C GLU A 239 -9.03 10.68 10.45
N SER A 240 -9.07 12.01 10.33
CA SER A 240 -7.95 12.79 9.78
C SER A 240 -6.76 12.81 10.73
N ASP A 241 -5.59 12.56 10.16
CA ASP A 241 -4.31 12.69 10.83
C ASP A 241 -4.06 14.17 11.19
N VAL A 242 -3.41 14.42 12.32
CA VAL A 242 -3.09 15.78 12.81
C VAL A 242 -1.62 16.05 12.54
N ASP A 243 -1.34 16.90 11.56
CA ASP A 243 0.00 17.35 11.22
C ASP A 243 0.49 18.43 12.21
N LEU A 244 1.55 18.13 12.95
CA LEU A 244 2.15 19.01 13.95
C LEU A 244 3.61 19.31 13.62
N MET A 245 3.96 20.58 13.68
CA MET A 245 5.34 21.07 13.61
C MET A 245 5.85 21.31 15.02
N VAL A 246 6.94 20.66 15.38
CA VAL A 246 7.59 20.77 16.70
C VAL A 246 8.92 21.49 16.57
N GLU A 247 9.05 22.62 17.26
CA GLU A 247 10.29 23.36 17.47
C GLU A 247 10.76 23.12 18.90
N PHE A 248 11.97 22.56 19.07
CA PHE A 248 12.55 22.31 20.39
C PHE A 248 13.36 23.51 20.89
N LEU A 249 13.49 23.66 22.22
CA LEU A 249 14.38 24.63 22.83
C LEU A 249 15.85 24.34 22.44
N PRO A 250 16.71 25.36 22.23
CA PRO A 250 18.10 25.17 21.80
C PRO A 250 18.93 24.25 22.71
N GLU A 251 18.56 24.15 23.99
CA GLU A 251 19.23 23.33 25.00
C GLU A 251 18.63 21.91 25.15
N SER A 252 17.57 21.58 24.39
CA SER A 252 16.91 20.28 24.45
C SER A 252 17.72 19.20 23.72
N ARG A 253 18.11 18.13 24.43
CA ARG A 253 18.78 16.93 23.90
C ARG A 253 17.79 15.85 23.46
N ALA A 254 16.68 16.22 22.81
CA ALA A 254 15.69 15.26 22.37
C ALA A 254 16.32 14.21 21.43
N SER A 255 16.24 12.94 21.82
CA SER A 255 16.70 11.76 21.09
C SER A 255 15.61 11.21 20.18
N LEU A 256 15.94 10.27 19.27
CA LEU A 256 14.94 9.59 18.43
C LEU A 256 13.84 8.87 19.26
N PHE A 257 14.15 8.45 20.49
CA PHE A 257 13.19 7.84 21.42
C PHE A 257 12.18 8.83 22.00
N ASP A 258 12.55 10.10 22.09
CA ASP A 258 11.69 11.16 22.62
C ASP A 258 10.60 11.54 21.62
N ILE A 259 10.88 11.45 20.31
CA ILE A 259 9.91 11.73 19.24
C ILE A 259 8.81 10.66 19.19
N ALA A 260 9.16 9.38 19.38
CA ALA A 260 8.17 8.30 19.41
C ALA A 260 7.23 8.41 20.61
N SER A 261 7.80 8.64 21.80
CA SER A 261 7.02 8.87 23.03
C SER A 261 6.16 10.13 22.94
N LEU A 262 6.71 11.21 22.37
CA LEU A 262 5.97 12.45 22.12
C LEU A 262 4.79 12.22 21.18
N LYS A 263 4.94 11.41 20.12
CA LYS A 263 3.87 11.07 19.18
C LYS A 263 2.74 10.30 19.85
N GLU A 264 3.05 9.33 20.70
CA GLU A 264 2.04 8.58 21.47
C GLU A 264 1.30 9.48 22.46
N GLU A 265 2.01 10.30 23.23
CA GLU A 265 1.40 11.18 24.22
C GLU A 265 0.59 12.32 23.59
N LEU A 266 1.05 12.88 22.46
CA LEU A 266 0.27 13.85 21.68
C LEU A 266 -0.98 13.20 21.09
N SER A 267 -0.87 11.99 20.54
CA SER A 267 -2.01 11.21 20.04
C SER A 267 -3.06 11.00 21.14
N ALA A 268 -2.63 10.54 22.32
CA ALA A 268 -3.51 10.36 23.47
C ALA A 268 -4.14 11.69 23.94
N ALA A 269 -3.38 12.79 23.93
CA ALA A 269 -3.89 14.12 24.26
C ALA A 269 -4.87 14.67 23.22
N LEU A 270 -4.78 14.21 21.97
CA LEU A 270 -5.62 14.58 20.83
C LEU A 270 -6.82 13.66 20.62
N GLY A 271 -7.21 12.89 21.64
CA GLY A 271 -8.35 11.98 21.58
C GLY A 271 -8.07 10.67 20.83
N GLY A 272 -6.81 10.22 20.82
CA GLY A 272 -6.37 8.99 20.16
C GLY A 272 -6.16 9.11 18.65
N ARG A 273 -6.09 10.33 18.12
CA ARG A 273 -5.88 10.60 16.69
C ARG A 273 -4.43 10.35 16.31
N ARG A 274 -4.20 9.85 15.10
CA ARG A 274 -2.84 9.73 14.56
C ARG A 274 -2.23 11.12 14.39
N VAL A 275 -1.02 11.29 14.93
CA VAL A 275 -0.27 12.55 14.90
C VAL A 275 0.96 12.35 14.04
N ASP A 276 1.18 13.24 13.09
CA ASP A 276 2.41 13.29 12.31
C ASP A 276 3.24 14.49 12.73
N ILE A 277 4.45 14.20 13.22
CA ILE A 277 5.38 15.20 13.75
C ILE A 277 6.39 15.54 12.67
N ALA A 278 6.50 16.83 12.35
CA ALA A 278 7.54 17.40 11.52
C ALA A 278 8.43 18.33 12.35
N THR A 279 9.70 18.44 11.96
CA THR A 279 10.64 19.43 12.48
C THR A 279 10.88 20.53 11.44
N PRO A 280 11.31 21.75 11.84
CA PRO A 280 11.54 22.87 10.92
C PRO A 280 12.51 22.59 9.77
N GLU A 281 13.35 21.56 9.89
CA GLU A 281 14.27 21.13 8.84
C GLU A 281 13.56 20.79 7.53
N ILE A 282 12.30 20.30 7.61
CA ILE A 282 11.47 20.03 6.44
C ILE A 282 11.21 21.29 5.59
N LEU A 283 11.26 22.47 6.21
CA LEU A 283 11.08 23.77 5.56
C LEU A 283 12.34 24.25 4.83
N ARG A 284 13.47 23.53 4.90
CA ARG A 284 14.63 23.78 4.04
C ARG A 284 14.33 23.46 2.58
N ASN A 285 13.39 22.55 2.32
CA ASN A 285 12.91 22.29 0.96
C ASN A 285 11.96 23.43 0.51
N PRO A 286 12.27 24.18 -0.57
CA PRO A 286 11.47 25.32 -1.00
C PRO A 286 10.02 24.98 -1.36
N PHE A 287 9.77 23.78 -1.90
CA PHE A 287 8.43 23.33 -2.27
C PHE A 287 7.60 22.99 -1.03
N ARG A 288 8.18 22.27 -0.07
CA ARG A 288 7.51 21.97 1.22
C ARG A 288 7.27 23.25 2.02
N ARG A 289 8.22 24.18 2.02
CA ARG A 289 8.06 25.50 2.64
C ARG A 289 6.86 26.27 2.06
N LYS A 290 6.75 26.35 0.73
CA LYS A 290 5.62 27.02 0.06
C LYS A 290 4.26 26.39 0.39
N SER A 291 4.21 25.08 0.63
CA SER A 291 2.98 24.37 0.97
C SER A 291 2.62 24.41 2.46
N ILE A 292 3.61 24.42 3.36
CA ILE A 292 3.40 24.27 4.81
C ILE A 292 3.29 25.62 5.52
N VAL A 293 4.14 26.59 5.15
CA VAL A 293 4.21 27.88 5.85
C VAL A 293 2.87 28.65 5.84
N PRO A 294 2.09 28.70 4.73
CA PRO A 294 0.81 29.40 4.73
C PRO A 294 -0.23 28.82 5.70
N ASP A 295 -0.13 27.51 5.98
CA ASP A 295 -1.09 26.76 6.80
C ASP A 295 -0.62 26.56 8.25
N LEU A 296 0.57 27.07 8.60
CA LEU A 296 1.18 26.86 9.90
C LEU A 296 0.53 27.75 10.98
N LYS A 297 -0.23 27.15 11.90
CA LYS A 297 -0.92 27.84 13.00
C LYS A 297 -0.34 27.42 14.35
N PRO A 298 0.26 28.33 15.14
CA PRO A 298 0.79 27.97 16.45
C PRO A 298 -0.35 27.61 17.41
N ILE A 299 -0.16 26.51 18.15
CA ILE A 299 -1.06 26.05 19.21
C ILE A 299 -0.40 26.06 20.59
N TYR A 300 0.93 26.21 20.65
CA TYR A 300 1.70 26.45 21.87
C TYR A 300 3.01 27.20 21.55
N VAL A 301 3.39 28.12 22.43
CA VAL A 301 4.68 28.84 22.42
C VAL A 301 5.12 28.97 23.89
N ALA A 302 6.34 28.53 24.20
CA ALA A 302 6.93 28.56 25.54
C ALA A 302 7.42 29.96 25.94
#